data_AF-A0A552AP58-F1
#
_entry.id   AF-A0A552AP58-F1
#
_cell.length_a   1.000
_cell.length_b   1.000
_cell.length_c   1.000
_cell.angle_alpha   90.00
_cell.angle_beta   90.00
_cell.angle_gamma   90.00
#
_symmetry.space_group_name_H-M   'P 1'
#
loop_
_entity.id
_entity.type
_entity.pdbx_description
1 polymer ?
#
loop_
_entity_poly.entity_id
_entity_poly.type
_entity_poly.pdbx_seq_one_letter_code
_entity_poly.pdbx_strand_id
1 'polypeptide(L)' 'MATEIQEKVASGQAENIVVNLTDSSIAPTVLGDQLAKFPIPGLKRVIIIDKTGVSTAINFTGN' A
#
# COMPACT_ATOMS: atom_id res chain seq x y z
N MET A 1 -0.60 -0.24 9.69
CA MET A 1 -0.40 0.08 8.26
C MET A 1 -1.30 -0.74 7.34
N ALA A 2 -1.10 -2.06 7.17
CA ALA A 2 -1.98 -2.85 6.29
C ALA A 2 -3.46 -2.85 6.73
N THR A 3 -3.74 -2.90 8.04
CA THR A 3 -5.10 -2.81 8.58
C THR A 3 -5.76 -1.45 8.29
N GLU A 4 -5.02 -0.34 8.39
CA GLU A 4 -5.54 1.01 8.10
C GLU A 4 -5.80 1.22 6.60
N ILE A 5 -4.95 0.63 5.74
CA ILE A 5 -5.17 0.57 4.29
C ILE A 5 -6.46 -0.21 4.01
N GLN A 6 -6.64 -1.36 4.65
CA GLN A 6 -7.85 -2.18 4.51
C GLN A 6 -9.11 -1.44 4.95
N GLU A 7 -9.08 -0.74 6.09
CA GLU A 7 -10.23 0.03 6.59
C GLU A 7 -10.62 1.19 5.66
N LYS A 8 -9.65 1.88 5.04
CA LYS A 8 -9.89 2.95 4.06
C LYS A 8 -10.47 2.43 2.75
N VAL A 9 -10.02 1.26 2.28
CA VAL A 9 -10.58 0.62 1.08
C VAL A 9 -11.98 0.08 1.37
N ALA A 10 -12.16 -0.61 2.49
CA ALA A 10 -13.44 -1.21 2.88
C ALA A 10 -14.54 -0.17 3.16
N SER A 11 -14.16 1.03 3.64
CA SER A 11 -15.08 2.16 3.76
C SER A 11 -15.40 2.86 2.44
N GLY A 12 -14.85 2.38 1.31
CA GLY A 12 -15.05 2.96 -0.02
C GLY A 12 -14.32 4.29 -0.24
N GLN A 13 -13.45 4.69 0.68
CA GLN A 13 -12.81 6.01 0.67
C GLN A 13 -11.57 6.07 -0.24
N ALA A 14 -10.99 4.92 -0.62
CA ALA A 14 -9.82 4.89 -1.48
C ALA A 14 -9.68 3.59 -2.28
N GLU A 15 -9.43 3.72 -3.59
CA GLU A 15 -9.04 2.61 -4.48
C GLU A 15 -7.54 2.64 -4.81
N ASN A 16 -6.92 3.81 -4.62
CA ASN A 16 -5.50 4.07 -4.87
C ASN A 16 -4.92 4.73 -3.62
N ILE A 17 -3.86 4.16 -3.06
CA ILE A 17 -3.27 4.66 -1.82
C ILE A 17 -1.81 5.04 -2.03
N VAL A 18 -1.42 6.22 -1.52
CA VAL A 18 -0.01 6.60 -1.40
C VAL A 18 0.41 6.39 0.05
N VAL A 19 1.47 5.60 0.25
CA VAL A 19 2.07 5.34 1.54
C VAL A 19 3.44 6.01 1.57
N ASN A 20 3.56 7.02 2.42
CA ASN A 20 4.83 7.67 2.68
C ASN A 20 5.52 6.97 3.87
N LEU A 21 6.70 6.39 3.62
CA LEU A 21 7.51 5.70 4.64
C LEU A 21 8.63 6.57 5.21
N THR A 22 8.65 7.87 4.93
CA THR A 22 9.68 8.81 5.43
C THR A 22 9.86 8.69 6.95
N ASP A 23 8.76 8.66 7.69
CA ASP A 23 8.75 8.55 9.16
C ASP A 23 8.62 7.10 9.67
N SER A 24 8.61 6.11 8.78
CA SER A 24 8.40 4.69 9.12
C SER A 24 9.71 3.91 9.10
N SER A 25 9.87 2.91 9.97
CA SER A 25 11.00 1.98 9.93
C SER A 25 10.79 0.81 8.95
N ILE A 26 9.61 0.71 8.34
CA ILE A 26 9.23 -0.38 7.45
C ILE A 26 9.90 -0.20 6.08
N ALA A 27 10.51 -1.26 5.56
CA ALA A 27 11.04 -1.27 4.20
C ALA A 27 9.90 -1.38 3.17
N PRO A 28 10.01 -0.71 2.00
CA PRO A 28 9.00 -0.81 0.93
C PRO A 28 8.70 -2.25 0.50
N THR A 29 9.71 -3.11 0.50
CA THR A 29 9.60 -4.54 0.14
C THR A 29 8.71 -5.30 1.12
N VAL A 30 8.86 -5.06 2.43
CA VAL A 30 8.05 -5.70 3.48
C VAL A 30 6.58 -5.35 3.33
N LEU A 31 6.27 -4.09 3.02
CA LEU A 31 4.89 -3.65 2.77
C LEU A 31 4.33 -4.27 1.48
N GLY A 32 5.15 -4.35 0.41
CA GLY A 32 4.77 -5.04 -0.83
C GLY A 32 4.47 -6.52 -0.60
N ASP A 33 5.35 -7.24 0.10
CA ASP A 33 5.18 -8.65 0.43
C ASP A 33 3.93 -8.89 1.29
N GLN A 34 3.64 -8.00 2.24
CA GLN A 34 2.44 -8.08 3.06
C GLN A 34 1.16 -7.92 2.23
N LEU A 35 1.13 -6.96 1.30
CA LEU A 35 -0.03 -6.74 0.41
C LEU A 35 -0.18 -7.83 -0.64
N ALA A 36 0.91 -8.47 -1.07
CA ALA A 36 0.87 -9.64 -1.93
C ALA A 36 0.37 -10.88 -1.19
N LYS A 37 0.80 -11.06 0.07
CA LYS A 37 0.39 -12.20 0.91
C LYS A 37 -1.05 -12.08 1.43
N PHE A 38 -1.50 -10.86 1.69
CA PHE A 38 -2.83 -10.54 2.17
C PHE A 38 -3.48 -9.51 1.23
N PRO A 39 -3.99 -9.97 0.07
CA PRO A 39 -4.64 -9.08 -0.89
C PRO A 39 -5.83 -8.36 -0.25
N ILE A 40 -5.92 -7.06 -0.49
CA ILE A 40 -7.03 -6.23 -0.03
C ILE A 40 -8.04 -6.09 -1.19
N PRO A 41 -9.27 -6.62 -1.06
CA PRO A 41 -10.30 -6.46 -2.08
C PRO A 41 -10.61 -5.00 -2.36
N GLY A 42 -10.70 -4.62 -3.64
CA GLY A 42 -10.95 -3.23 -4.06
C GLY A 42 -9.73 -2.31 -4.11
N LEU A 43 -8.57 -2.74 -3.61
CA LEU A 43 -7.32 -2.00 -3.74
C LEU A 43 -6.74 -2.20 -5.13
N LYS A 44 -6.60 -1.12 -5.92
CA LYS A 44 -6.09 -1.16 -7.30
C LYS A 44 -4.61 -0.82 -7.40
N ARG A 45 -4.16 0.16 -6.61
CA ARG A 45 -2.78 0.65 -6.69
C ARG A 45 -2.28 1.15 -5.35
N VAL A 46 -1.04 0.80 -5.02
CA VAL A 46 -0.29 1.41 -3.92
C VAL A 46 0.98 2.05 -4.47
N ILE A 47 1.19 3.33 -4.16
CA ILE A 47 2.48 3.99 -4.39
C ILE A 47 3.18 4.09 -3.04
N ILE A 48 4.36 3.51 -2.95
CA ILE A 48 5.20 3.56 -1.75
C ILE A 48 6.31 4.57 -2.00
N ILE A 49 6.43 5.58 -1.15
CA ILE A 49 7.55 6.54 -1.18
C ILE A 49 8.49 6.17 -0.05
N ASP A 50 9.74 5.86 -0.38
CA ASP A 50 10.77 5.54 0.59
C ASP A 50 11.43 6.81 1.19
N LYS A 51 12.34 6.61 2.15
CA LYS A 51 13.06 7.69 2.83
C LYS A 51 13.99 8.49 1.94
N THR A 52 14.38 7.93 0.80
CA THR A 52 15.23 8.59 -0.19
C THR A 52 14.40 9.43 -1.18
N GLY A 53 13.06 9.37 -1.06
CA GLY A 53 12.13 10.02 -1.97
C GLY A 53 11.86 9.20 -3.24
N VAL A 54 12.37 7.97 -3.33
CA VAL A 54 12.10 7.09 -4.47
C VAL A 54 10.73 6.47 -4.30
N SER A 55 9.92 6.56 -5.36
CA SER A 55 8.56 6.02 -5.39
C SER A 55 8.50 4.71 -6.16
N THR A 56 7.93 3.67 -5.54
CA THR A 56 7.64 2.38 -6.17
C THR A 56 6.14 2.18 -6.24
N ALA A 57 5.62 1.90 -7.44
CA ALA A 57 4.21 1.63 -7.65
C ALA A 57 3.97 0.11 -7.73
N ILE A 58 3.00 -0.36 -6.95
CA ILE A 58 2.48 -1.73 -7.00
C ILE A 58 1.05 -1.65 -7.51
N ASN A 59 0.81 -2.27 -8.67
CA ASN A 59 -0.53 -2.40 -9.25
C ASN A 59 -1.09 -3.77 -8.90
N PHE A 60 -2.30 -3.79 -8.37
CA PHE A 60 -3.03 -5.00 -8.03
C PHE A 60 -4.12 -5.18 -9.09
N THR A 61 -3.95 -6.20 -9.93
CA THR A 61 -4.87 -6.48 -11.04
C THR A 61 -5.79 -7.61 -10.63
N GLY A 62 -7.07 -7.32 -10.38
CA GLY A 62 -8.12 -8.31 -10.21
C GLY A 62 -8.26 -8.91 -8.81
N ASN A 63 -8.84 -8.15 -7.88
CA ASN A 63 -9.58 -8.71 -6.73
C ASN A 63 -11.05 -8.33 -6.86
#